data_AF-A0A662G1R6-F1
#
_entry.id   AF-A0A662G1R6-F1
#
_cell.length_a   1.000
_cell.length_b   1.000
_cell.length_c   1.000
_cell.angle_alpha   90.00
_cell.angle_beta   90.00
_cell.angle_gamma   90.00
#
_symmetry.space_group_name_H-M   'P 1'
#
loop_
_entity.id
_entity.type
_entity.pdbx_description
1 polymer ?
#
loop_
_entity_poly.entity_id
_entity_poly.type
_entity_poly.pdbx_seq_one_letter_code
_entity_poly.pdbx_strand_id
1 'polypeptide(L)'
;MEWRNYWDGKIGTVRPEDTYRVALKTYLRNPDKRMIVWFLQPHYPFIDRRFSHINALGREFMNKALLYNAPTSNLLVLVKIAKSLLRKGYLCAGIPGKVCEYAHRTPSEAIKAYIANLLSVLYYEKLTEVLPGKIVITSDHGEAFGEPLNKLALSLRVYGHPSRIRVPSLTQVPYLIVENNISRYEAVRKASRHLIHFSTTQTKGGDVQR
;
A
#
# COMPACT_ATOMS: atom_id res chain seq x y z
N MET A 1 16.54 8.10 4.96
CA MET A 1 16.01 8.73 3.72
C MET A 1 14.53 9.00 3.94
N GLU A 2 14.02 10.12 3.44
CA GLU A 2 12.63 10.53 3.63
C GLU A 2 11.80 10.17 2.38
N TRP A 3 10.58 9.67 2.58
CA TRP A 3 9.65 9.27 1.51
C TRP A 3 9.31 10.43 0.55
N ARG A 4 9.40 11.68 1.03
CA ARG A 4 9.12 12.90 0.26
C ARG A 4 9.97 13.01 -1.00
N ASN A 5 11.19 12.47 -0.99
CA ASN A 5 12.10 12.50 -2.15
C ASN A 5 11.67 11.56 -3.29
N TYR A 6 10.71 10.67 -3.03
CA TYR A 6 10.23 9.66 -3.97
C TYR A 6 8.70 9.75 -4.19
N TRP A 7 8.09 10.86 -3.76
CA TRP A 7 6.65 11.07 -3.89
C TRP A 7 6.27 11.32 -5.36
N ASP A 8 5.40 10.49 -5.93
CA ASP A 8 4.78 10.74 -7.23
C ASP A 8 3.52 11.58 -7.04
N GLY A 9 3.60 12.88 -7.33
CA GLY A 9 2.47 13.80 -7.21
C GLY A 9 1.31 13.53 -8.17
N LYS A 10 1.53 12.80 -9.28
CA LYS A 10 0.46 12.46 -10.23
C LYS A 10 -0.42 11.33 -9.70
N ILE A 11 0.20 10.35 -9.02
CA ILE A 11 -0.52 9.20 -8.44
C ILE A 11 -0.92 9.47 -6.98
N GLY A 12 -0.15 10.27 -6.26
CA GLY A 12 -0.35 10.59 -4.84
C GLY A 12 0.20 9.52 -3.90
N THR A 13 1.31 8.87 -4.26
CA THR A 13 1.97 7.85 -3.44
C THR A 13 3.44 7.66 -3.83
N VAL A 14 4.23 6.96 -2.99
CA VAL A 14 5.54 6.43 -3.38
C VAL A 14 5.34 5.13 -4.13
N ARG A 15 6.09 4.94 -5.23
CA ARG A 15 5.95 3.74 -6.05
C ARG A 15 6.75 2.56 -5.47
N PRO A 16 6.29 1.30 -5.64
CA PRO A 16 7.01 0.13 -5.14
C PRO A 16 8.45 0.01 -5.65
N GLU A 17 8.72 0.40 -6.90
CA GLU A 17 10.07 0.46 -7.46
C GLU A 17 11.03 1.33 -6.65
N ASP A 18 10.54 2.45 -6.12
CA ASP A 18 11.35 3.38 -5.35
C ASP A 18 11.67 2.80 -3.98
N THR A 19 10.68 2.19 -3.32
CA THR A 19 10.89 1.45 -2.06
C THR A 19 11.90 0.32 -2.26
N TYR A 20 11.75 -0.46 -3.32
CA TYR A 20 12.69 -1.53 -3.67
C TYR A 20 14.11 -1.00 -3.86
N ARG A 21 14.27 0.08 -4.64
CA ARG A 21 15.55 0.73 -4.88
C ARG A 21 16.18 1.25 -3.60
N VAL A 22 15.39 1.88 -2.73
CA VAL A 22 15.87 2.39 -1.44
C VAL A 22 16.28 1.24 -0.53
N ALA A 23 15.54 0.12 -0.53
CA ALA A 23 15.92 -1.08 0.21
C ALA A 23 17.31 -1.58 -0.23
N LEU A 24 17.54 -1.79 -1.52
CA LEU A 24 18.84 -2.23 -2.04
C LEU A 24 19.98 -1.25 -1.68
N LYS A 25 19.77 0.05 -1.86
CA LYS A 25 20.77 1.08 -1.48
C LYS A 25 21.05 1.08 0.02
N THR A 26 20.03 0.85 0.84
CA THR A 26 20.16 0.82 2.30
C THR A 26 20.95 -0.40 2.73
N TYR A 27 20.69 -1.56 2.12
CA TYR A 27 21.46 -2.79 2.35
C TYR A 27 22.94 -2.62 2.00
N LEU A 28 23.26 -2.06 0.83
CA LEU A 28 24.66 -1.83 0.42
C LEU A 28 25.43 -0.92 1.39
N ARG A 29 24.75 0.05 2.01
CA ARG A 29 25.36 0.96 2.99
C ARG A 29 25.46 0.34 4.39
N ASN A 30 24.61 -0.65 4.70
CA ASN A 30 24.46 -1.22 6.03
C ASN A 30 24.28 -2.75 5.96
N PRO A 31 25.22 -3.51 5.38
CA PRO A 31 25.00 -4.92 5.05
C PRO A 31 24.84 -5.83 6.28
N ASP A 32 25.22 -5.33 7.47
CA ASP A 32 25.16 -6.05 8.74
C ASP A 32 23.95 -5.68 9.61
N LYS A 33 23.08 -4.80 9.12
CA LYS A 33 21.90 -4.34 9.87
C LYS A 33 20.65 -5.08 9.42
N ARG A 34 19.78 -5.37 10.39
CA ARG A 34 18.40 -5.80 10.10
C ARG A 34 17.64 -4.64 9.47
N MET A 35 16.72 -4.96 8.56
CA MET A 35 15.94 -3.98 7.83
C MET A 35 14.46 -4.27 7.96
N ILE A 36 13.66 -3.21 8.03
CA ILE A 36 12.22 -3.25 7.79
C ILE A 36 11.99 -2.50 6.48
N VAL A 37 11.40 -3.16 5.50
CA VAL A 37 11.06 -2.57 4.19
C VAL A 37 9.55 -2.53 4.10
N TRP A 38 8.98 -1.32 4.08
CA TRP A 38 7.54 -1.12 4.09
C TRP A 38 7.06 -0.62 2.73
N PHE A 39 6.26 -1.42 2.06
CA PHE A 39 5.52 -1.03 0.86
C PHE A 39 4.14 -0.53 1.27
N LEU A 40 3.71 0.62 0.74
CA LEU A 40 2.44 1.24 1.13
C LEU A 40 1.24 0.56 0.44
N GLN A 41 1.44 0.07 -0.78
CA GLN A 41 0.44 -0.69 -1.53
C GLN A 41 0.29 -2.10 -0.92
N PRO A 42 -0.91 -2.71 -0.97
CA PRO A 42 -1.91 -2.59 -2.03
C PRO A 42 -2.96 -1.48 -1.91
N HIS A 43 -2.96 -0.70 -0.82
CA HIS A 43 -3.95 0.36 -0.56
C HIS A 43 -4.04 1.41 -1.67
N TYR A 44 -5.19 2.08 -1.72
CA TYR A 44 -5.37 3.32 -2.47
C TYR A 44 -4.27 4.33 -2.08
N PRO A 45 -3.68 5.09 -3.01
CA PRO A 45 -4.01 5.19 -4.44
C PRO A 45 -3.54 4.03 -5.34
N PHE A 46 -4.23 3.83 -6.46
CA PHE A 46 -3.92 2.77 -7.43
C PHE A 46 -2.84 3.20 -8.43
N ILE A 47 -1.79 2.39 -8.60
CA ILE A 47 -0.65 2.69 -9.47
C ILE A 47 -1.02 2.49 -10.95
N ASP A 48 -1.81 1.47 -11.23
CA ASP A 48 -2.21 1.12 -12.58
C ASP A 48 -3.15 2.18 -13.16
N ARG A 49 -2.77 2.72 -14.33
CA ARG A 49 -3.49 3.80 -15.04
C ARG A 49 -4.94 3.44 -15.35
N ARG A 50 -5.25 2.15 -15.49
CA ARG A 50 -6.62 1.65 -15.71
C ARG A 50 -7.59 2.04 -14.60
N PHE A 51 -7.09 2.32 -13.39
CA PHE A 51 -7.90 2.70 -12.22
C PHE A 51 -7.71 4.18 -11.82
N SER A 52 -7.12 4.99 -12.70
CA SER A 52 -6.89 6.41 -12.45
C SER A 52 -8.18 7.22 -12.24
N HIS A 53 -9.31 6.76 -12.79
CA HIS A 53 -10.63 7.33 -12.51
C HIS A 53 -11.04 7.15 -11.05
N ILE A 54 -10.64 6.06 -10.40
CA ILE A 54 -10.89 5.88 -8.96
C ILE A 54 -9.98 6.80 -8.14
N ASN A 55 -8.71 6.98 -8.56
CA ASN A 55 -7.81 7.97 -7.96
C ASN A 55 -8.38 9.38 -8.01
N ALA A 56 -9.01 9.74 -9.14
CA ALA A 56 -9.64 11.04 -9.34
C ALA A 56 -10.67 11.38 -8.26
N LEU A 57 -11.41 10.38 -7.77
CA LEU A 57 -12.44 10.55 -6.73
C LEU A 57 -11.87 10.98 -5.38
N GLY A 58 -10.63 10.61 -5.07
CA GLY A 58 -9.98 10.92 -3.80
C GLY A 58 -9.06 12.15 -3.83
N ARG A 59 -8.87 12.81 -4.97
CA ARG A 59 -7.91 13.94 -5.11
C ARG A 59 -8.17 15.09 -4.14
N GLU A 60 -9.42 15.49 -3.94
CA GLU A 60 -9.78 16.55 -2.99
C GLU A 60 -9.43 16.18 -1.53
N PHE A 61 -9.54 14.90 -1.19
CA PHE A 61 -9.15 14.39 0.13
C PHE A 61 -7.63 14.37 0.28
N MET A 62 -6.91 13.86 -0.72
CA MET A 62 -5.44 13.78 -0.70
C MET A 62 -4.80 15.17 -0.62
N ASN A 63 -5.31 16.14 -1.38
CA ASN A 63 -4.84 17.53 -1.31
C ASN A 63 -5.01 18.14 0.08
N LYS A 64 -6.09 17.78 0.79
CA LYS A 64 -6.32 18.23 2.18
C LYS A 64 -5.44 17.47 3.17
N ALA A 65 -5.29 16.16 3.03
CA ALA A 65 -4.50 15.32 3.94
C ALA A 65 -3.00 15.71 3.92
N LEU A 66 -2.47 16.15 2.78
CA LEU A 66 -1.12 16.71 2.68
C LEU A 66 -0.93 18.01 3.48
N LEU A 67 -2.02 18.69 3.83
CA LEU A 67 -2.06 19.98 4.54
C LEU A 67 -2.62 19.86 5.98
N TYR A 68 -3.18 18.70 6.37
CA TYR A 68 -3.94 18.53 7.60
C TYR A 68 -3.16 17.81 8.70
N ASN A 69 -3.10 18.43 9.88
CA ASN A 69 -2.86 17.71 11.14
C ASN A 69 -4.14 16.97 11.54
N ALA A 70 -4.05 15.67 11.83
CA ALA A 70 -5.21 14.84 12.18
C ALA A 70 -6.01 15.46 13.36
N PRO A 71 -7.35 15.51 13.30
CA PRO A 71 -8.16 16.03 14.39
C PRO A 71 -7.96 15.20 15.66
N THR A 72 -7.59 15.85 16.75
CA THR A 72 -7.19 15.22 18.03
C THR A 72 -8.36 14.69 18.86
N SER A 73 -9.61 15.04 18.52
CA SER A 73 -10.79 14.65 19.31
C SER A 73 -11.47 13.38 18.78
N ASN A 74 -11.32 12.26 19.51
CA ASN A 74 -11.96 10.98 19.21
C ASN A 74 -13.50 11.05 19.10
N LEU A 75 -14.15 11.96 19.85
CA LEU A 75 -15.60 12.09 19.87
C LEU A 75 -16.19 12.60 18.55
N LEU A 76 -15.60 13.64 17.94
CA LEU A 76 -16.07 14.18 16.66
C LEU A 76 -15.93 13.16 15.52
N VAL A 77 -14.87 12.32 15.57
CA VAL A 77 -14.68 11.23 14.61
C VAL A 77 -15.78 10.17 14.78
N LEU A 78 -16.07 9.76 16.03
CA LEU A 78 -17.15 8.81 16.32
C LEU A 78 -18.52 9.32 15.87
N VAL A 79 -18.85 10.59 16.14
CA VAL A 79 -20.12 11.20 15.69
C VAL A 79 -20.23 11.23 14.16
N LYS A 80 -19.14 11.53 13.45
CA LYS A 80 -19.10 11.48 11.98
C LYS A 80 -19.32 10.06 11.45
N ILE A 81 -18.68 9.07 12.07
CA ILE A 81 -18.87 7.66 11.72
C ILE A 81 -20.33 7.25 11.96
N ALA A 82 -20.91 7.56 13.14
CA ALA A 82 -22.30 7.22 13.48
C ALA A 82 -23.31 7.86 12.51
N LYS A 83 -23.16 9.16 12.20
CA LYS A 83 -24.01 9.84 11.20
C LYS A 83 -23.85 9.24 9.81
N SER A 84 -22.62 8.90 9.42
CA SER A 84 -22.35 8.25 8.13
C SER A 84 -22.99 6.87 8.04
N LEU A 85 -22.91 6.08 9.11
CA LEU A 85 -23.53 4.75 9.22
C LEU A 85 -25.05 4.83 9.06
N LEU A 86 -25.70 5.70 9.82
CA LEU A 86 -27.16 5.91 9.74
C LEU A 86 -27.61 6.31 8.33
N ARG A 87 -26.84 7.15 7.65
CA ARG A 87 -27.19 7.64 6.31
C ARG A 87 -26.91 6.62 5.20
N LYS A 88 -25.81 5.87 5.30
CA LYS A 88 -25.28 5.05 4.20
C LYS A 88 -25.60 3.57 4.32
N GLY A 89 -25.85 3.07 5.53
CA GLY A 89 -26.04 1.64 5.79
C GLY A 89 -24.76 0.79 5.72
N TYR A 90 -23.59 1.42 5.58
CA TYR A 90 -22.29 0.73 5.58
C TYR A 90 -21.22 1.53 6.33
N LEU A 91 -20.25 0.82 6.90
CA LEU A 91 -19.09 1.39 7.58
C LEU A 91 -17.98 1.66 6.57
N CYS A 92 -17.41 2.85 6.65
CA CYS A 92 -16.40 3.31 5.71
C CYS A 92 -15.38 4.22 6.42
N ALA A 93 -14.11 3.82 6.45
CA ALA A 93 -13.00 4.67 6.88
C ALA A 93 -11.66 4.12 6.36
N GLY A 94 -10.57 4.88 6.55
CA GLY A 94 -9.23 4.51 6.05
C GLY A 94 -8.97 4.94 4.60
N ILE A 95 -10.02 5.20 3.82
CA ILE A 95 -9.94 5.68 2.43
C ILE A 95 -10.82 6.92 2.20
N PRO A 96 -10.59 7.71 1.14
CA PRO A 96 -11.43 8.85 0.81
C PRO A 96 -12.91 8.46 0.65
N GLY A 97 -13.82 9.28 1.17
CA GLY A 97 -15.25 8.95 1.20
C GLY A 97 -15.88 8.67 -0.18
N LYS A 98 -15.45 9.38 -1.24
CA LYS A 98 -15.91 9.15 -2.62
C LYS A 98 -15.34 7.84 -3.21
N VAL A 99 -14.11 7.47 -2.86
CA VAL A 99 -13.49 6.19 -3.25
C VAL A 99 -14.24 5.03 -2.59
N CYS A 100 -14.61 5.20 -1.33
CA CYS A 100 -15.38 4.22 -0.59
C CYS A 100 -16.81 4.04 -1.13
N GLU A 101 -17.48 5.15 -1.49
CA GLU A 101 -18.78 5.10 -2.17
C GLU A 101 -18.68 4.37 -3.51
N TYR A 102 -17.59 4.57 -4.25
CA TYR A 102 -17.29 3.82 -5.46
C TYR A 102 -17.11 2.32 -5.17
N ALA A 103 -16.26 1.96 -4.20
CA ALA A 103 -16.04 0.57 -3.81
C ALA A 103 -17.32 -0.12 -3.34
N HIS A 104 -18.25 0.62 -2.71
CA HIS A 104 -19.55 0.09 -2.36
C HIS A 104 -20.45 -0.19 -3.57
N ARG A 105 -20.45 0.71 -4.57
CA ARG A 105 -21.26 0.54 -5.80
C ARG A 105 -20.70 -0.53 -6.73
N THR A 106 -19.38 -0.63 -6.83
CA THR A 106 -18.67 -1.50 -7.77
C THR A 106 -17.52 -2.26 -7.06
N PRO A 107 -17.82 -3.14 -6.10
CA PRO A 107 -16.79 -3.82 -5.29
C PRO A 107 -15.84 -4.67 -6.14
N SER A 108 -16.35 -5.30 -7.20
CA SER A 108 -15.54 -6.12 -8.11
C SER A 108 -14.43 -5.32 -8.81
N GLU A 109 -14.71 -4.06 -9.16
CA GLU A 109 -13.70 -3.19 -9.78
C GLU A 109 -12.70 -2.66 -8.75
N ALA A 110 -13.15 -2.31 -7.55
CA ALA A 110 -12.26 -1.92 -6.46
C ALA A 110 -11.30 -3.06 -6.08
N ILE A 111 -11.79 -4.30 -6.05
CA ILE A 111 -10.97 -5.50 -5.84
C ILE A 111 -9.96 -5.67 -6.99
N LYS A 112 -10.37 -5.48 -8.25
CA LYS A 112 -9.43 -5.53 -9.39
C LYS A 112 -8.31 -4.49 -9.26
N ALA A 113 -8.64 -3.28 -8.83
CA ALA A 113 -7.68 -2.22 -8.59
C ALA A 113 -6.69 -2.55 -7.46
N TYR A 114 -7.21 -3.09 -6.35
CA TYR A 114 -6.41 -3.59 -5.24
C TYR A 114 -5.46 -4.72 -5.66
N ILE A 115 -5.97 -5.71 -6.42
CA ILE A 115 -5.16 -6.82 -6.94
C ILE A 115 -4.05 -6.30 -7.87
N ALA A 116 -4.34 -5.34 -8.74
CA ALA A 116 -3.32 -4.75 -9.61
C ALA A 116 -2.19 -4.09 -8.81
N ASN A 117 -2.53 -3.35 -7.75
CA ASN A 117 -1.55 -2.81 -6.81
C ASN A 117 -0.77 -3.90 -6.07
N LEU A 118 -1.45 -4.93 -5.59
CA LEU A 118 -0.83 -6.07 -4.89
C LEU A 118 0.21 -6.75 -5.79
N LEU A 119 -0.15 -7.06 -7.04
CA LEU A 119 0.76 -7.66 -8.02
C LEU A 119 1.97 -6.76 -8.31
N SER A 120 1.78 -5.44 -8.34
CA SER A 120 2.88 -4.49 -8.50
C SER A 120 3.87 -4.54 -7.34
N VAL A 121 3.42 -4.80 -6.10
CA VAL A 121 4.31 -4.96 -4.94
C VAL A 121 4.94 -6.35 -4.93
N LEU A 122 4.15 -7.40 -5.20
CA LEU A 122 4.63 -8.78 -5.22
C LEU A 122 5.75 -8.99 -6.24
N TYR A 123 5.79 -8.22 -7.33
CA TYR A 123 6.93 -8.21 -8.25
C TYR A 123 8.28 -7.98 -7.55
N TYR A 124 8.29 -7.25 -6.43
CA TYR A 124 9.48 -6.94 -5.63
C TYR A 124 9.73 -7.92 -4.49
N GLU A 125 9.01 -9.05 -4.43
CA GLU A 125 9.39 -10.20 -3.62
C GLU A 125 10.79 -10.72 -3.99
N LYS A 126 11.31 -10.33 -5.16
CA LYS A 126 12.72 -10.43 -5.58
C LYS A 126 13.73 -9.99 -4.52
N LEU A 127 13.35 -9.15 -3.54
CA LEU A 127 14.23 -8.88 -2.39
C LEU A 127 14.63 -10.17 -1.66
N THR A 128 13.78 -11.19 -1.65
CA THR A 128 14.06 -12.49 -1.02
C THR A 128 15.20 -13.25 -1.69
N GLU A 129 15.42 -13.03 -2.99
CA GLU A 129 16.52 -13.65 -3.73
C GLU A 129 17.85 -12.90 -3.59
N VAL A 130 17.79 -11.63 -3.15
CA VAL A 130 18.91 -10.68 -3.10
C VAL A 130 19.44 -10.48 -1.68
N LEU A 131 18.55 -10.35 -0.69
CA LEU A 131 18.93 -10.12 0.69
C LEU A 131 19.22 -11.47 1.38
N PRO A 132 20.30 -11.58 2.17
CA PRO A 132 20.65 -12.83 2.83
C PRO A 132 19.91 -12.98 4.17
N GLY A 133 19.88 -14.22 4.66
CA GLY A 133 19.34 -14.59 5.96
C GLY A 133 17.83 -14.85 5.96
N LYS A 134 17.26 -14.78 7.16
CA LYS A 134 15.83 -14.98 7.40
C LYS A 134 15.03 -13.74 7.04
N ILE A 135 14.10 -13.89 6.11
CA ILE A 135 13.23 -12.81 5.63
C ILE A 135 11.80 -13.17 5.97
N VAL A 136 11.09 -12.22 6.57
CA VAL A 136 9.66 -12.35 6.87
C VAL A 136 8.91 -11.36 6.00
N ILE A 137 7.96 -11.86 5.21
CA ILE A 137 7.02 -11.05 4.42
C ILE A 137 5.65 -11.15 5.10
N THR A 138 5.11 -9.99 5.49
CA THR A 138 3.81 -9.88 6.13
C THR A 138 3.16 -8.53 5.81
N SER A 139 1.93 -8.33 6.29
CA SER A 139 1.18 -7.08 6.19
C SER A 139 0.88 -6.54 7.58
N ASP A 140 0.83 -5.22 7.72
CA ASP A 140 0.40 -4.56 8.95
C ASP A 140 -1.12 -4.67 9.18
N HIS A 141 -1.89 -4.66 8.09
CA HIS A 141 -3.33 -4.96 8.09
C HIS A 141 -3.81 -5.44 6.71
N GLY A 142 -5.09 -5.84 6.64
CA GLY A 142 -5.81 -6.10 5.39
C GLY A 142 -6.70 -4.93 4.95
N GLU A 143 -7.61 -5.19 4.02
CA GLU A 143 -8.53 -4.20 3.44
C GLU A 143 -9.92 -4.83 3.26
N ALA A 144 -10.97 -4.12 3.64
CA ALA A 144 -12.34 -4.61 3.51
C ALA A 144 -13.03 -4.08 2.24
N PHE A 145 -13.78 -4.95 1.56
CA PHE A 145 -14.51 -4.67 0.32
C PHE A 145 -16.01 -4.97 0.42
N GLY A 146 -16.56 -4.93 1.64
CA GLY A 146 -17.96 -5.21 1.93
C GLY A 146 -18.17 -6.46 2.77
N GLU A 147 -17.15 -6.96 3.46
CA GLU A 147 -17.33 -8.00 4.47
C GLU A 147 -18.26 -7.49 5.59
N PRO A 148 -19.08 -8.37 6.18
CA PRO A 148 -19.94 -8.00 7.29
C PRO A 148 -19.11 -7.65 8.53
N LEU A 149 -19.57 -6.66 9.32
CA LEU A 149 -18.88 -6.21 10.53
C LEU A 149 -18.68 -7.34 11.56
N ASN A 150 -19.66 -8.20 11.74
CA ASN A 150 -19.57 -9.42 12.53
C ASN A 150 -20.73 -10.34 12.18
N LYS A 151 -20.74 -11.56 12.75
CA LYS A 151 -21.78 -12.56 12.50
C LYS A 151 -23.20 -12.14 12.94
N LEU A 152 -23.32 -11.17 13.85
CA LEU A 152 -24.60 -10.66 14.36
C LEU A 152 -25.11 -9.45 13.56
N ALA A 153 -24.20 -8.65 13.01
CA ALA A 153 -24.47 -7.45 12.21
C ALA A 153 -24.18 -7.70 10.72
N LEU A 154 -24.76 -8.77 10.14
CA LEU A 154 -24.52 -9.18 8.75
C LEU A 154 -24.95 -8.14 7.71
N SER A 155 -25.90 -7.29 8.05
CA SER A 155 -26.37 -6.20 7.19
C SER A 155 -25.35 -5.06 7.10
N LEU A 156 -24.48 -4.90 8.11
CA LEU A 156 -23.55 -3.79 8.16
C LEU A 156 -22.23 -4.17 7.47
N ARG A 157 -22.07 -3.66 6.25
CA ARG A 157 -20.91 -3.90 5.37
C ARG A 157 -19.76 -2.97 5.73
N VAL A 158 -18.53 -3.48 5.72
CA VAL A 158 -17.31 -2.72 6.03
C VAL A 158 -16.50 -2.51 4.76
N TYR A 159 -16.07 -1.27 4.52
CA TYR A 159 -15.21 -0.88 3.40
C TYR A 159 -14.03 -0.05 3.90
N GLY A 160 -12.87 -0.25 3.28
CA GLY A 160 -11.63 0.39 3.71
C GLY A 160 -10.98 -0.37 4.86
N HIS A 161 -10.23 0.35 5.70
CA HIS A 161 -9.56 -0.16 6.89
C HIS A 161 -9.87 0.72 8.12
N PRO A 162 -11.13 0.73 8.60
CA PRO A 162 -11.50 1.49 9.77
C PRO A 162 -10.71 1.06 11.01
N SER A 163 -10.05 2.03 11.67
CA SER A 163 -9.33 1.78 12.91
C SER A 163 -10.24 1.18 13.98
N ARG A 164 -9.70 0.27 14.79
CA ARG A 164 -10.36 -0.41 15.92
C ARG A 164 -11.46 -1.41 15.53
N ILE A 165 -11.69 -1.63 14.23
CA ILE A 165 -12.58 -2.68 13.74
C ILE A 165 -11.77 -3.94 13.48
N ARG A 166 -12.25 -5.09 13.98
CA ARG A 166 -11.56 -6.37 13.89
C ARG A 166 -12.42 -7.38 13.13
N VAL A 167 -12.43 -7.25 11.81
CA VAL A 167 -12.99 -8.27 10.90
C VAL A 167 -11.86 -9.08 10.27
N PRO A 168 -12.08 -10.35 9.90
CA PRO A 168 -11.03 -11.19 9.31
C PRO A 168 -10.31 -10.56 8.12
N SER A 169 -11.03 -9.85 7.23
CA SER A 169 -10.43 -9.15 6.08
C SER A 169 -9.46 -8.02 6.47
N LEU A 170 -9.51 -7.52 7.71
CA LEU A 170 -8.58 -6.51 8.22
C LEU A 170 -7.45 -7.10 9.08
N THR A 171 -7.68 -8.24 9.74
CA THR A 171 -6.74 -8.77 10.75
C THR A 171 -6.02 -10.05 10.33
N GLN A 172 -6.54 -10.79 9.35
CA GLN A 172 -5.86 -11.97 8.81
C GLN A 172 -4.91 -11.52 7.71
N VAL A 173 -3.63 -11.44 8.05
CA VAL A 173 -2.56 -10.99 7.15
C VAL A 173 -1.67 -12.17 6.74
N PRO A 174 -1.06 -12.14 5.55
CA PRO A 174 -0.11 -13.16 5.14
C PRO A 174 1.11 -13.17 6.06
N TYR A 175 1.71 -14.33 6.24
CA TYR A 175 2.96 -14.50 6.97
C TYR A 175 3.82 -15.56 6.29
N LEU A 176 4.82 -15.11 5.53
CA LEU A 176 5.74 -15.96 4.79
C LEU A 176 7.15 -15.80 5.37
N ILE A 177 7.80 -16.93 5.66
CA ILE A 177 9.22 -16.97 6.02
C ILE A 177 10.00 -17.51 4.82
N VAL A 178 11.06 -16.83 4.43
CA VAL A 178 12.03 -17.27 3.43
C VAL A 178 13.42 -17.28 4.05
N GLU A 179 14.14 -18.39 3.92
CA GLU A 179 15.54 -18.51 4.34
C GLU A 179 16.44 -18.41 3.10
N ASN A 180 17.27 -17.37 3.02
CA ASN A 180 18.19 -17.18 1.90
C ASN A 180 19.66 -17.27 2.36
N ASN A 181 20.29 -18.43 2.12
CA ASN A 181 21.63 -18.74 2.63
C ASN A 181 22.79 -18.26 1.72
N ILE A 182 22.56 -17.28 0.85
CA ILE A 182 23.64 -16.69 0.05
C ILE A 182 24.65 -15.95 0.94
N SER A 183 25.91 -15.91 0.51
CA SER A 183 26.94 -15.14 1.21
C SER A 183 26.65 -13.64 1.13
N ARG A 184 27.17 -12.87 2.10
CA ARG A 184 27.10 -11.41 2.08
C ARG A 184 27.71 -10.82 0.80
N TYR A 185 28.81 -11.41 0.33
CA TYR A 185 29.44 -11.01 -0.93
C TYR A 185 28.47 -11.18 -2.12
N GLU A 186 27.79 -12.32 -2.20
CA GLU A 186 26.81 -12.57 -3.26
C GLU A 186 25.60 -11.63 -3.17
N ALA A 187 25.10 -11.37 -1.96
CA ALA A 187 24.03 -10.41 -1.74
C ALA A 187 24.39 -8.99 -2.20
N VAL A 188 25.59 -8.51 -1.84
CA VAL A 188 26.12 -7.21 -2.29
C VAL A 188 26.25 -7.18 -3.81
N ARG A 189 26.75 -8.27 -4.43
CA ARG A 189 26.86 -8.39 -5.89
C ARG A 189 25.49 -8.32 -6.56
N LYS A 190 24.49 -9.07 -6.07
CA LYS A 190 23.13 -9.06 -6.59
C LYS A 190 22.46 -7.69 -6.42
N ALA A 191 22.53 -7.09 -5.23
CA ALA A 191 21.97 -5.77 -4.97
C ALA A 191 22.55 -4.71 -5.91
N SER A 192 23.87 -4.72 -6.12
CA SER A 192 24.54 -3.80 -7.05
C SER A 192 24.08 -4.01 -8.50
N ARG A 193 23.96 -5.27 -8.95
CA ARG A 193 23.47 -5.60 -10.30
C ARG A 193 22.04 -5.11 -10.54
N HIS A 194 21.15 -5.32 -9.57
CA HIS A 194 19.77 -4.87 -9.68
C HIS A 194 19.68 -3.33 -9.77
N LEU A 195 20.50 -2.59 -9.01
CA LEU A 195 20.56 -1.13 -9.08
C LEU A 195 21.12 -0.61 -10.42
N ILE A 196 22.13 -1.28 -10.98
CA ILE A 196 22.67 -0.94 -12.31
C ILE A 196 21.58 -1.16 -13.38
N HIS A 197 20.94 -2.33 -13.38
CA HIS A 197 19.88 -2.64 -14.33
C HIS A 197 18.73 -1.61 -14.26
N PHE A 198 18.31 -1.26 -13.05
CA PHE A 198 17.27 -0.24 -12.84
C PHE A 198 17.65 1.13 -13.41
N SER A 199 18.93 1.53 -13.28
CA SER A 199 19.42 2.81 -13.82
C SER A 199 19.45 2.80 -15.36
N THR A 200 19.76 1.66 -15.96
CA THR A 200 19.76 1.48 -17.42
C THR A 200 18.36 1.40 -18.04
N THR A 201 17.35 0.92 -17.31
CA THR A 201 15.98 0.85 -17.82
C THR A 201 15.25 2.19 -17.74
N GLN A 202 15.51 3.00 -16.71
CA GLN A 202 14.94 4.37 -16.64
C GLN A 202 15.50 5.32 -17.69
N THR A 203 16.80 5.21 -18.01
CA THR A 203 17.42 6.02 -19.08
C THR A 203 16.83 5.72 -20.46
N LYS A 204 16.48 4.46 -20.74
CA LYS A 204 15.81 4.07 -22.00
C LYS A 204 14.31 4.40 -22.04
N GLY A 205 13.62 4.45 -20.90
CA GLY A 205 12.20 4.77 -20.81
C GLY A 205 11.87 6.27 -20.84
N GLY A 206 12.86 7.12 -20.58
CA GLY A 206 12.72 8.59 -20.58
C GLY A 206 12.58 9.24 -21.96
N ASP A 207 12.95 8.53 -23.03
CA ASP A 207 12.89 9.05 -24.41
C ASP A 207 11.54 8.79 -25.11
N VAL A 208 10.58 8.12 -24.45
CA VAL A 208 9.26 7.79 -25.06
C VAL A 208 8.10 8.60 -24.46
N GLN A 209 8.37 9.56 -23.58
CA GLN A 209 7.35 10.50 -23.06
C GLN A 209 7.91 11.93 -23.02
N ARG A 210 8.00 12.57 -24.18
CA ARG A 210 7.87 14.03 -24.33
C ARG A 210 6.62 14.32 -25.14
#